data_AF-A0A3B8LM54-F1
#
_entry.id   AF-A0A3B8LM54-F1
#
_cell.length_a   1.000
_cell.length_b   1.000
_cell.length_c   1.000
_cell.angle_alpha   90.00
_cell.angle_beta   90.00
_cell.angle_gamma   90.00
#
_symmetry.space_group_name_H-M   'P 1'
#
loop_
_entity.id
_entity.type
_entity.pdbx_description
1 polymer ?
#
loop_
_entity_poly.entity_id
_entity_poly.type
_entity_poly.pdbx_seq_one_letter_code
_entity_poly.pdbx_strand_id
1 'polypeptide(L)'
;MKRTVCGLLVGLMLLGVQTKSVHALAWTELRKAVLLLKNTLKHLATAEQKRRIELYKKFHAAKGVPVCLKAHKGQYVSAGNLSTNLYANRAKCSIWEQFKIVNGKKALYSGDRVKILTYQYRYWSAQRVGSLFCSRVVAKAWEYFTLKKVGGGGKINSGDKVMFLSHHKKFVSAEHGGGSFLVANRSHANAWEQFQVVLLKP
;
A
#
# COMPACT_ATOMS: atom_id res chain seq x y z
N MET A 1 1.25 -42.91 -16.49
CA MET A 1 -0.16 -42.60 -16.86
C MET A 1 -0.19 -41.44 -17.85
N LYS A 2 -0.07 -41.78 -19.14
CA LYS A 2 -0.42 -40.93 -20.29
C LYS A 2 -1.75 -41.48 -20.80
N ARG A 3 -2.82 -40.68 -20.85
CA ARG A 3 -4.07 -40.91 -21.63
C ARG A 3 -5.15 -39.93 -21.16
N THR A 4 -5.31 -38.80 -21.86
CA THR A 4 -6.58 -38.14 -22.23
C THR A 4 -6.30 -36.77 -22.87
N VAL A 5 -5.57 -36.80 -24.00
CA VAL A 5 -5.59 -35.72 -24.99
C VAL A 5 -5.76 -36.41 -26.35
N CYS A 6 -6.95 -36.92 -26.62
CA CYS A 6 -7.23 -37.65 -27.88
C CYS A 6 -8.69 -37.57 -28.37
N GLY A 7 -9.54 -36.70 -27.80
CA GLY A 7 -11.00 -36.76 -28.07
C GLY A 7 -11.59 -35.66 -28.95
N LEU A 8 -10.89 -34.55 -29.19
CA LEU A 8 -11.48 -33.37 -29.84
C LEU A 8 -10.78 -32.90 -31.12
N LEU A 9 -9.86 -33.73 -31.66
CA LEU A 9 -9.00 -33.37 -32.79
C LEU A 9 -9.16 -34.25 -34.04
N VAL A 10 -10.14 -35.18 -34.08
CA VAL A 10 -10.27 -36.13 -35.22
C VAL A 10 -11.59 -35.99 -36.01
N GLY A 11 -12.54 -35.16 -35.57
CA GLY A 11 -13.83 -34.98 -36.25
C GLY A 11 -13.86 -33.94 -37.39
N LEU A 12 -12.74 -33.64 -38.06
CA LEU A 12 -12.71 -32.62 -39.14
C LEU A 12 -11.79 -32.99 -40.31
N MET A 13 -11.73 -34.27 -40.69
CA MET A 13 -10.96 -34.75 -41.85
C MET A 13 -11.80 -35.49 -42.90
N LEU A 14 -13.08 -35.10 -43.10
CA LEU A 14 -13.89 -35.57 -44.24
C LEU A 14 -14.76 -34.45 -44.88
N LEU A 15 -14.20 -33.22 -44.94
CA LEU A 15 -14.65 -32.13 -45.82
C LEU A 15 -13.39 -31.39 -46.34
N GLY A 16 -12.56 -32.08 -47.13
CA GLY A 16 -11.48 -31.45 -47.89
C GLY A 16 -12.11 -30.78 -49.11
N VAL A 17 -12.28 -29.46 -49.13
CA VAL A 17 -11.33 -28.52 -49.75
C VAL A 17 -11.33 -27.13 -49.07
N GLN A 18 -12.21 -26.87 -48.08
CA GLN A 18 -12.29 -25.54 -47.42
C GLN A 18 -11.48 -25.39 -46.12
N THR A 19 -11.04 -26.48 -45.47
CA THR A 19 -10.63 -26.47 -44.03
C THR A 19 -9.19 -26.07 -43.72
N LYS A 20 -8.23 -26.28 -44.64
CA LYS A 20 -6.82 -25.88 -44.42
C LYS A 20 -6.67 -24.36 -44.25
N SER A 21 -7.46 -23.60 -44.99
CA SER A 21 -7.52 -22.14 -44.95
C SER A 21 -8.07 -21.63 -43.62
N VAL A 22 -9.19 -22.18 -43.14
CA VAL A 22 -9.85 -21.71 -41.90
C VAL A 22 -8.99 -22.01 -40.66
N HIS A 23 -8.31 -23.16 -40.61
CA HIS A 23 -7.37 -23.46 -39.54
C HIS A 23 -6.13 -22.56 -39.57
N ALA A 24 -5.52 -22.34 -40.75
CA ALA A 24 -4.38 -21.44 -40.87
C ALA A 24 -4.74 -20.01 -40.47
N LEU A 25 -5.91 -19.51 -40.90
CA LEU A 25 -6.44 -18.20 -40.52
C LEU A 25 -6.69 -18.10 -39.01
N ALA A 26 -7.34 -19.10 -38.39
CA ALA A 26 -7.56 -19.14 -36.95
C ALA A 26 -6.24 -19.12 -36.15
N TRP A 27 -5.22 -19.85 -36.59
CA TRP A 27 -3.89 -19.83 -35.99
C TRP A 27 -3.17 -18.48 -36.16
N THR A 28 -3.33 -17.81 -37.30
CA THR A 28 -2.76 -16.46 -37.49
C THR A 28 -3.43 -15.43 -36.61
N GLU A 29 -4.75 -15.47 -36.44
CA GLU A 29 -5.48 -14.57 -35.57
C GLU A 29 -5.13 -14.80 -34.08
N LEU A 30 -4.99 -16.06 -33.66
CA LEU A 30 -4.50 -16.38 -32.32
C LEU A 30 -3.08 -15.84 -32.07
N ARG A 31 -2.16 -15.97 -33.04
CA ARG A 31 -0.80 -15.41 -32.92
C ARG A 31 -0.81 -13.89 -32.82
N LYS A 32 -1.65 -13.20 -33.61
CA LYS A 32 -1.83 -11.74 -33.54
C LYS A 32 -2.37 -11.33 -32.18
N ALA A 33 -3.39 -12.01 -31.67
CA ALA A 33 -3.98 -11.75 -30.36
C ALA A 33 -2.96 -11.94 -29.22
N VAL A 34 -2.16 -13.00 -29.25
CA VAL A 34 -1.09 -13.24 -28.27
C VAL A 34 0.00 -12.16 -28.34
N LEU A 35 0.41 -11.76 -29.55
CA LEU A 35 1.40 -10.70 -29.73
C LEU A 35 0.88 -9.34 -29.21
N LEU A 36 -0.37 -9.01 -29.54
CA LEU A 36 -1.04 -7.80 -29.06
C LEU A 36 -1.07 -7.80 -27.53
N LEU A 37 -1.49 -8.92 -26.91
CA LEU A 37 -1.53 -9.07 -25.46
C LEU A 37 -0.13 -8.91 -24.81
N LYS A 38 0.91 -9.50 -25.39
CA LYS A 38 2.29 -9.33 -24.89
C LYS A 38 2.73 -7.87 -24.95
N ASN A 39 2.43 -7.18 -26.05
CA ASN A 39 2.76 -5.77 -26.23
C ASN A 39 1.98 -4.88 -25.26
N THR A 40 0.67 -5.10 -25.10
CA THR A 40 -0.14 -4.34 -24.14
C THR A 40 0.34 -4.55 -22.71
N LEU A 41 0.67 -5.77 -22.30
CA LEU A 41 1.23 -6.06 -20.98
C LEU A 41 2.57 -5.33 -20.73
N LYS A 42 3.46 -5.28 -21.74
CA LYS A 42 4.73 -4.53 -21.65
C LYS A 42 4.48 -3.02 -21.47
N HIS A 43 3.52 -2.46 -22.20
CA HIS A 43 3.15 -1.05 -22.06
C HIS A 43 2.47 -0.75 -20.73
N LEU A 44 1.62 -1.65 -20.22
CA LEU A 44 0.98 -1.53 -18.91
C LEU A 44 2.02 -1.53 -17.77
N ALA A 45 3.01 -2.42 -17.84
CA ALA A 45 4.12 -2.44 -16.87
C ALA A 45 4.90 -1.12 -16.90
N THR A 46 5.16 -0.57 -18.08
CA THR A 46 5.85 0.71 -18.26
C THR A 46 5.01 1.89 -17.74
N ALA A 47 3.70 1.89 -18.00
CA ALA A 47 2.78 2.92 -17.53
C ALA A 47 2.68 2.92 -16.00
N GLU A 48 2.57 1.75 -15.37
CA GLU A 48 2.54 1.64 -13.92
C GLU A 48 3.87 2.07 -13.29
N GLN A 49 5.01 1.70 -13.89
CA GLN A 49 6.31 2.18 -13.42
C GLN A 49 6.42 3.70 -13.51
N LYS A 50 6.01 4.31 -14.63
CA LYS A 50 5.97 5.77 -14.80
C LYS A 50 5.08 6.42 -13.75
N ARG A 51 3.88 5.88 -13.52
CA ARG A 51 2.94 6.36 -12.50
C ARG A 51 3.55 6.30 -11.09
N ARG A 52 4.20 5.19 -10.71
CA ARG A 52 4.84 5.05 -9.40
C ARG A 52 5.95 6.08 -9.20
N ILE A 53 6.77 6.33 -10.23
CA ILE A 53 7.80 7.37 -10.20
C ILE A 53 7.17 8.75 -10.03
N GLU A 54 6.10 9.08 -10.75
CA GLU A 54 5.40 10.35 -10.63
C GLU A 54 4.81 10.55 -9.21
N LEU A 55 4.15 9.53 -8.67
CA LEU A 55 3.59 9.56 -7.32
C LEU A 55 4.68 9.72 -6.26
N TYR A 56 5.82 9.05 -6.44
CA TYR A 56 6.98 9.21 -5.55
C TYR A 56 7.58 10.62 -5.61
N LYS A 57 7.68 11.22 -6.80
CA LYS A 57 8.08 12.63 -6.96
C LYS A 57 7.10 13.57 -6.24
N LYS A 58 5.78 13.34 -6.39
CA LYS A 58 4.74 14.10 -5.67
C LYS A 58 4.87 13.94 -4.15
N PHE A 59 5.11 12.73 -3.66
CA PHE A 59 5.38 12.48 -2.25
C PHE A 59 6.58 13.29 -1.75
N HIS A 60 7.71 13.27 -2.47
CA HIS A 60 8.90 14.03 -2.11
C HIS A 60 8.69 15.53 -2.08
N ALA A 61 7.95 16.08 -3.04
CA ALA A 61 7.62 17.50 -3.06
C ALA A 61 6.57 17.92 -2.02
N ALA A 62 5.79 16.96 -1.48
CA ALA A 62 4.71 17.27 -0.55
C ALA A 62 5.21 17.89 0.76
N LYS A 63 4.45 18.84 1.31
CA LYS A 63 4.69 19.35 2.67
C LYS A 63 4.37 18.27 3.72
N GLY A 64 5.07 18.32 4.85
CA GLY A 64 4.87 17.41 5.98
C GLY A 64 6.19 17.02 6.61
N VAL A 65 6.12 16.44 7.80
CA VAL A 65 7.31 15.95 8.52
C VAL A 65 7.60 14.52 8.04
N PRO A 66 8.73 14.26 7.36
CA PRO A 66 9.05 12.94 6.85
C PRO A 66 9.51 12.03 7.99
N VAL A 67 8.94 10.83 8.05
CA VAL A 67 9.15 9.87 9.14
C VAL A 67 9.21 8.44 8.64
N CYS A 68 9.88 7.60 9.42
CA CYS A 68 9.60 6.17 9.51
C CYS A 68 8.97 5.88 10.89
N LEU A 69 8.10 4.88 10.96
CA LEU A 69 7.42 4.48 12.20
C LEU A 69 7.84 3.07 12.57
N LYS A 70 8.30 2.86 13.80
CA LYS A 70 8.77 1.57 14.30
C LYS A 70 7.80 1.04 15.36
N ALA A 71 7.25 -0.15 15.15
CA ALA A 71 6.34 -0.82 16.07
C ALA A 71 7.10 -1.39 17.30
N HIS A 72 6.34 -1.94 18.25
CA HIS A 72 6.86 -2.43 19.54
C HIS A 72 8.03 -3.43 19.42
N LYS A 73 7.92 -4.43 18.54
CA LYS A 73 8.97 -5.44 18.26
C LYS A 73 10.11 -4.92 17.36
N GLY A 74 10.08 -3.64 17.02
CA GLY A 74 11.13 -2.98 16.28
C GLY A 74 11.03 -3.09 14.76
N GLN A 75 9.96 -3.68 14.22
CA GLN A 75 9.70 -3.63 12.78
C GLN A 75 9.13 -2.28 12.35
N TYR A 76 9.52 -1.83 11.17
CA TYR A 76 9.01 -0.62 10.55
C TYR A 76 7.65 -0.86 9.88
N VAL A 77 6.77 0.12 10.03
CA VAL A 77 5.50 0.22 9.31
C VAL A 77 5.78 0.48 7.84
N SER A 78 5.08 -0.25 6.97
CA SER A 78 5.24 -0.25 5.53
C SER A 78 3.88 -0.15 4.85
N ALA A 79 3.80 0.70 3.83
CA ALA A 79 2.68 0.70 2.90
C ALA A 79 2.80 -0.39 1.82
N GLY A 80 3.88 -1.17 1.82
CA GLY A 80 4.14 -2.22 0.85
C GLY A 80 4.00 -1.71 -0.58
N ASN A 81 3.46 -2.54 -1.47
CA ASN A 81 3.11 -2.14 -2.84
C ASN A 81 1.62 -1.76 -3.00
N LEU A 82 0.97 -1.34 -1.90
CA LEU A 82 -0.46 -1.05 -1.78
C LEU A 82 -1.41 -2.18 -2.20
N SER A 83 -1.72 -3.06 -1.26
CA SER A 83 -2.95 -3.87 -1.27
C SER A 83 -3.71 -3.59 0.03
N THR A 84 -4.37 -2.43 0.06
CA THR A 84 -5.20 -1.88 1.14
C THR A 84 -4.55 -1.72 2.52
N ASN A 85 -4.01 -2.77 3.15
CA ASN A 85 -3.51 -2.75 4.53
C ASN A 85 -2.06 -2.25 4.66
N LEU A 86 -1.76 -1.66 5.81
CA LEU A 86 -0.38 -1.40 6.27
C LEU A 86 0.15 -2.60 7.05
N TYR A 87 1.47 -2.80 7.03
CA TYR A 87 2.14 -3.87 7.79
C TYR A 87 3.32 -3.31 8.59
N ALA A 88 3.55 -3.82 9.80
CA ALA A 88 4.74 -3.53 10.59
C ALA A 88 5.70 -4.73 10.54
N ASN A 89 6.31 -5.01 9.39
CA ASN A 89 7.07 -6.26 9.17
C ASN A 89 8.45 -6.05 8.55
N ARG A 90 8.99 -4.83 8.57
CA ARG A 90 10.22 -4.48 7.85
C ARG A 90 11.36 -4.24 8.82
N ALA A 91 12.53 -4.79 8.55
CA ALA A 91 13.70 -4.62 9.41
C ALA A 91 14.36 -3.24 9.27
N LYS A 92 14.12 -2.54 8.16
CA LYS A 92 14.78 -1.27 7.82
C LYS A 92 13.78 -0.26 7.27
N CYS A 93 14.00 1.01 7.62
CA CYS A 93 13.38 2.16 6.98
C CYS A 93 13.95 2.34 5.56
N SER A 94 13.12 2.13 4.55
CA SER A 94 13.41 2.43 3.15
C SER A 94 12.17 3.07 2.49
N ILE A 95 12.12 3.14 1.17
CA ILE A 95 11.10 3.88 0.41
C ILE A 95 9.67 3.50 0.83
N TRP A 96 9.38 2.23 1.09
CA TRP A 96 8.01 1.77 1.41
C TRP A 96 7.59 2.04 2.85
N GLU A 97 8.56 2.31 3.73
CA GLU A 97 8.38 2.59 5.14
C GLU A 97 8.40 4.10 5.44
N GLN A 98 8.59 4.93 4.39
CA GLN A 98 8.57 6.37 4.50
C GLN A 98 7.15 6.92 4.41
N PHE A 99 6.85 7.81 5.35
CA PHE A 99 5.60 8.55 5.42
C PHE A 99 5.88 10.04 5.62
N LYS A 100 4.89 10.87 5.32
CA LYS A 100 4.85 12.27 5.77
C LYS A 100 3.65 12.46 6.68
N ILE A 101 3.90 12.90 7.91
CA ILE A 101 2.84 13.33 8.83
C ILE A 101 2.56 14.81 8.54
N VAL A 102 1.31 15.12 8.19
CA VAL A 102 0.89 16.43 7.70
C VAL A 102 -0.09 17.06 8.68
N ASN A 103 0.34 18.14 9.32
CA ASN A 103 -0.46 18.99 10.22
C ASN A 103 -0.50 20.47 9.74
N GLY A 104 0.03 20.75 8.55
CA GLY A 104 0.19 22.12 8.02
C GLY A 104 1.38 22.91 8.58
N LYS A 105 2.17 22.31 9.48
CA LYS A 105 3.31 22.95 10.17
C LYS A 105 4.62 22.20 9.86
N LYS A 106 5.75 22.78 10.28
CA LYS A 106 7.09 22.19 10.13
C LYS A 106 7.47 21.20 11.23
N ALA A 107 6.74 21.21 12.35
CA ALA A 107 6.98 20.35 13.50
C ALA A 107 5.66 19.74 13.98
N LEU A 108 5.75 18.58 14.62
CA LEU A 108 4.62 17.85 15.19
C LEU A 108 4.56 18.07 16.70
N TYR A 109 3.35 18.20 17.23
CA TYR A 109 3.06 18.28 18.65
C TYR A 109 1.99 17.26 19.04
N SER A 110 2.05 16.81 20.29
CA SER A 110 0.97 16.00 20.88
C SER A 110 -0.35 16.78 20.82
N GLY A 111 -1.41 16.14 20.37
CA GLY A 111 -2.73 16.74 20.13
C GLY A 111 -2.97 17.18 18.70
N ASP A 112 -1.95 17.24 17.83
CA ASP A 112 -2.15 17.65 16.45
C ASP A 112 -3.14 16.73 15.70
N ARG A 113 -4.03 17.35 14.93
CA ARG A 113 -4.85 16.66 13.94
C ARG A 113 -4.02 16.50 12.66
N VAL A 114 -3.71 15.26 12.30
CA VAL A 114 -2.77 14.93 11.24
C VAL A 114 -3.37 14.02 10.18
N LYS A 115 -2.80 14.08 8.98
CA LYS A 115 -2.93 13.05 7.94
C LYS A 115 -1.59 12.34 7.78
N ILE A 116 -1.59 11.07 7.40
CA ILE A 116 -0.38 10.31 7.13
C ILE A 116 -0.35 9.99 5.63
N LEU A 117 0.59 10.60 4.91
CA LEU A 117 0.80 10.41 3.48
C LEU A 117 1.88 9.36 3.25
N THR A 118 1.60 8.39 2.37
CA THR A 118 2.55 7.33 1.99
C THR A 118 3.42 7.74 0.80
N TYR A 119 4.51 7.00 0.58
CA TYR A 119 5.42 7.20 -0.56
C TYR A 119 4.75 7.16 -1.95
N GLN A 120 3.56 6.56 -2.06
CA GLN A 120 2.75 6.51 -3.29
C GLN A 120 1.69 7.61 -3.35
N TYR A 121 1.82 8.65 -2.54
CA TYR A 121 0.91 9.79 -2.51
C TYR A 121 -0.54 9.36 -2.24
N ARG A 122 -0.72 8.52 -1.20
CA ARG A 122 -2.02 8.08 -0.68
C ARG A 122 -2.08 8.28 0.83
N TYR A 123 -3.29 8.39 1.37
CA TYR A 123 -3.50 8.61 2.80
C TYR A 123 -3.92 7.35 3.52
N TRP A 124 -3.46 7.24 4.77
CA TRP A 124 -4.02 6.32 5.76
C TRP A 124 -5.50 6.63 6.00
N SER A 125 -6.32 5.61 6.22
CA SER A 125 -7.77 5.69 6.33
C SER A 125 -8.31 4.64 7.29
N ALA A 126 -8.77 5.08 8.46
CA ALA A 126 -9.37 4.19 9.44
C ALA A 126 -10.83 3.93 9.09
N GLN A 127 -11.16 2.69 8.72
CA GLN A 127 -12.52 2.30 8.41
C GLN A 127 -13.35 2.13 9.69
N ARG A 128 -14.67 2.26 9.56
CA ARG A 128 -15.63 2.12 10.67
C ARG A 128 -15.49 0.80 11.44
N VAL A 129 -15.20 -0.30 10.75
CA VAL A 129 -15.04 -1.65 11.35
C VAL A 129 -13.63 -1.91 11.88
N GLY A 130 -12.78 -0.89 11.93
CA GLY A 130 -11.44 -0.97 12.51
C GLY A 130 -10.33 -1.38 11.56
N SER A 131 -10.62 -1.70 10.30
CA SER A 131 -9.57 -1.89 9.29
C SER A 131 -8.82 -0.58 9.03
N LEU A 132 -7.51 -0.64 8.83
CA LEU A 132 -6.70 0.52 8.48
C LEU A 132 -6.17 0.38 7.05
N PHE A 133 -6.63 1.25 6.16
CA PHE A 133 -6.21 1.28 4.77
C PHE A 133 -5.22 2.39 4.47
N CYS A 134 -4.48 2.29 3.37
CA CYS A 134 -3.54 3.31 2.91
C CYS A 134 -3.70 3.72 1.44
N SER A 135 -4.91 3.57 0.88
CA SER A 135 -5.20 3.73 -0.56
C SER A 135 -5.93 5.03 -0.94
N ARG A 136 -6.22 5.93 0.00
CA ARG A 136 -7.08 7.09 -0.27
C ARG A 136 -6.33 8.20 -1.02
N VAL A 137 -6.90 8.70 -2.10
CA VAL A 137 -6.34 9.80 -2.90
C VAL A 137 -6.65 11.18 -2.33
N VAL A 138 -7.76 11.31 -1.62
CA VAL A 138 -8.22 12.54 -0.97
C VAL A 138 -8.51 12.21 0.48
N ALA A 139 -8.05 13.09 1.38
CA ALA A 139 -8.34 12.97 2.79
C ALA A 139 -9.66 13.64 3.15
N LYS A 140 -10.60 12.85 3.65
CA LYS A 140 -11.84 13.26 4.30
C LYS A 140 -11.74 12.87 5.78
N ALA A 141 -12.87 12.81 6.47
CA ALA A 141 -12.91 12.61 7.92
C ALA A 141 -12.09 11.40 8.41
N TRP A 142 -12.11 10.28 7.69
CA TRP A 142 -11.51 9.00 8.12
C TRP A 142 -9.99 8.93 7.94
N GLU A 143 -9.42 9.88 7.19
CA GLU A 143 -7.99 9.99 6.94
C GLU A 143 -7.29 10.93 7.94
N TYR A 144 -8.05 11.51 8.87
CA TYR A 144 -7.51 12.31 9.97
C TYR A 144 -7.37 11.50 11.24
N PHE A 145 -6.26 11.74 11.93
CA PHE A 145 -5.91 11.13 13.21
C PHE A 145 -5.50 12.23 14.19
N THR A 146 -5.72 12.01 15.47
CA THR A 146 -5.08 12.80 16.54
C THR A 146 -3.78 12.11 16.93
N LEU A 147 -2.68 12.82 16.78
CA LEU A 147 -1.35 12.34 17.16
C LEU A 147 -1.14 12.59 18.66
N LYS A 148 -0.84 11.55 19.44
CA LYS A 148 -0.59 11.67 20.88
C LYS A 148 0.80 11.17 21.21
N LYS A 149 1.63 11.99 21.85
CA LYS A 149 2.93 11.56 22.39
C LYS A 149 2.71 10.68 23.63
N VAL A 150 3.51 9.63 23.77
CA VAL A 150 3.51 8.76 24.96
C VAL A 150 4.30 9.45 26.07
N GLY A 151 3.80 9.40 27.31
CA GLY A 151 4.49 9.96 28.48
C GLY A 151 4.40 11.47 28.63
N GLY A 152 3.54 12.17 27.87
CA GLY A 152 3.28 13.60 28.06
C GLY A 152 2.86 14.36 26.81
N GLY A 153 2.80 15.69 26.93
CA GLY A 153 2.48 16.62 25.85
C GLY A 153 3.72 17.13 25.08
N GLY A 154 3.51 18.19 24.30
CA GLY A 154 4.60 18.96 23.68
C GLY A 154 5.09 18.42 22.32
N LYS A 155 6.25 18.92 21.91
CA LYS A 155 6.87 18.64 20.60
C LYS A 155 7.26 17.16 20.50
N ILE A 156 7.07 16.60 19.31
CA ILE A 156 7.48 15.24 18.95
C ILE A 156 8.84 15.32 18.25
N ASN A 157 9.82 14.62 18.81
CA ASN A 157 11.18 14.50 18.31
C ASN A 157 11.44 13.07 17.82
N SER A 158 12.55 12.87 17.11
CA SER A 158 13.00 11.53 16.74
C SER A 158 13.28 10.71 18.00
N GLY A 159 12.86 9.45 18.02
CA GLY A 159 12.97 8.53 19.16
C GLY A 159 11.74 8.52 20.07
N ASP A 160 10.90 9.56 20.04
CA ASP A 160 9.65 9.61 20.81
C ASP A 160 8.68 8.52 20.34
N LYS A 161 7.89 7.99 21.28
CA LYS A 161 6.76 7.11 20.96
C LYS A 161 5.49 7.94 20.82
N VAL A 162 4.68 7.60 19.82
CA VAL A 162 3.39 8.23 19.54
C VAL A 162 2.30 7.19 19.34
N MET A 163 1.05 7.63 19.52
CA MET A 163 -0.16 6.88 19.27
C MET A 163 -1.01 7.67 18.27
N PHE A 164 -1.68 6.97 17.37
CA PHE A 164 -2.60 7.57 16.40
C PHE A 164 -4.03 7.22 16.78
N LEU A 165 -4.80 8.22 17.23
CA LEU A 165 -6.22 8.05 17.52
C LEU A 165 -7.02 8.40 16.26
N SER A 166 -7.76 7.42 15.73
CA SER A 166 -8.58 7.63 14.54
C SER A 166 -9.81 8.50 14.79
N HIS A 167 -10.45 8.92 13.70
CA HIS A 167 -11.76 9.58 13.71
C HIS A 167 -12.81 8.82 14.54
N HIS A 168 -12.78 7.48 14.52
CA HIS A 168 -13.70 6.61 15.25
C HIS A 168 -13.31 6.37 16.72
N LYS A 169 -12.40 7.20 17.28
CA LYS A 169 -11.91 7.09 18.66
C LYS A 169 -11.27 5.74 18.97
N LYS A 170 -10.67 5.11 17.95
CA LYS A 170 -9.90 3.87 18.08
C LYS A 170 -8.43 4.12 17.76
N PHE A 171 -7.55 3.58 18.58
CA PHE A 171 -6.11 3.64 18.36
C PHE A 171 -5.67 2.67 17.27
N VAL A 172 -4.67 3.12 16.50
CA VAL A 172 -3.94 2.25 15.57
C VAL A 172 -3.06 1.29 16.35
N SER A 173 -3.12 0.00 16.03
CA SER A 173 -2.38 -1.11 16.62
C SER A 173 -1.55 -1.81 15.56
N ALA A 174 -0.30 -2.16 15.91
CA ALA A 174 0.49 -3.12 15.16
C ALA A 174 0.21 -4.53 15.71
N GLU A 175 -0.50 -5.35 14.94
CA GLU A 175 -0.88 -6.69 15.41
C GLU A 175 0.35 -7.56 15.71
N HIS A 176 0.24 -8.36 16.77
CA HIS A 176 1.34 -9.11 17.39
C HIS A 176 2.53 -8.25 17.86
N GLY A 177 2.31 -6.94 18.10
CA GLY A 177 3.34 -5.96 18.47
C GLY A 177 4.26 -5.59 17.31
N GLY A 178 3.94 -6.03 16.09
CA GLY A 178 4.83 -6.02 14.93
C GLY A 178 5.08 -7.44 14.41
N GLY A 179 5.20 -7.54 13.09
CA GLY A 179 5.30 -8.79 12.32
C GLY A 179 4.07 -9.05 11.45
N SER A 180 3.01 -8.25 11.61
CA SER A 180 1.73 -8.41 10.90
C SER A 180 1.16 -7.08 10.42
N PHE A 181 -0.11 -7.07 10.03
CA PHE A 181 -0.85 -5.88 9.58
C PHE A 181 -1.15 -4.90 10.73
N LEU A 182 -1.50 -3.67 10.37
CA LEU A 182 -2.03 -2.67 11.30
C LEU A 182 -3.55 -2.62 11.23
N VAL A 183 -4.18 -2.33 12.37
CA VAL A 183 -5.62 -2.06 12.51
C VAL A 183 -5.85 -0.79 13.30
N ALA A 184 -7.06 -0.23 13.26
CA ALA A 184 -7.50 0.92 14.03
C ALA A 184 -8.76 0.59 14.84
N ASN A 185 -8.68 -0.37 15.76
CA ASN A 185 -9.83 -0.91 16.49
C ASN A 185 -9.71 -0.86 18.03
N ARG A 186 -8.58 -0.39 18.57
CA ARG A 186 -8.31 -0.46 20.01
C ARG A 186 -8.93 0.71 20.77
N SER A 187 -9.66 0.43 21.85
CA SER A 187 -10.24 1.48 22.70
C SER A 187 -9.22 2.13 23.63
N HIS A 188 -8.16 1.40 23.98
CA HIS A 188 -7.07 1.85 24.84
C HIS A 188 -5.75 1.57 24.15
N ALA A 189 -4.74 2.37 24.46
CA ALA A 189 -3.40 2.21 23.93
C ALA A 189 -2.48 1.58 24.98
N ASN A 190 -1.93 0.44 24.63
CA ASN A 190 -0.88 -0.26 25.35
C ASN A 190 0.37 -0.32 24.46
N ALA A 191 1.25 -1.29 24.67
CA ALA A 191 2.52 -1.38 23.96
C ALA A 191 2.38 -1.45 22.42
N TRP A 192 1.32 -2.07 21.90
CA TRP A 192 1.15 -2.32 20.46
C TRP A 192 0.59 -1.13 19.67
N GLU A 193 0.01 -0.16 20.37
CA GLU A 193 -0.53 1.08 19.79
C GLU A 193 0.51 2.21 19.80
N GLN A 194 1.70 1.94 20.32
CA GLN A 194 2.80 2.89 20.42
C GLN A 194 3.83 2.64 19.32
N PHE A 195 4.09 3.68 18.54
CA PHE A 195 5.05 3.67 17.44
C PHE A 195 6.18 4.65 17.75
N GLN A 196 7.42 4.19 17.73
CA GLN A 196 8.56 5.09 17.79
C GLN A 196 8.69 5.84 16.46
N VAL A 197 8.76 7.17 16.54
CA VAL A 197 8.96 8.06 15.40
C VAL A 197 10.44 8.17 15.11
N VAL A 198 10.83 7.88 13.87
CA VAL A 198 12.17 8.17 13.35
C VAL A 198 12.01 9.32 12.37
N LEU A 199 12.38 10.54 12.79
CA LEU A 199 12.35 11.70 11.91
C LEU A 199 13.45 11.56 10.84
N LEU A 200 13.08 11.79 9.60
CA LEU A 200 14.01 11.78 8.49
C LEU A 200 14.48 13.21 8.25
N LYS A 201 15.75 13.35 7.89
CA LYS A 201 16.26 14.64 7.41
C LYS A 201 15.55 14.95 6.08
N PRO A 202 15.12 16.21 5.86
CA PRO A 202 14.49 16.63 4.62
C PRO A 202 15.41 16.45 3.41
#